data_AF-A0A2D6E6Y8-F1
#
_entry.id   AF-A0A2D6E6Y8-F1
#
_cell.length_a   1.000
_cell.length_b   1.000
_cell.length_c   1.000
_cell.angle_alpha   90.00
_cell.angle_beta   90.00
_cell.angle_gamma   90.00
#
_symmetry.space_group_name_H-M   'P 1'
#
loop_
_entity.id
_entity.type
_entity.pdbx_description
1 polymer ?
#
loop_
_entity_poly.entity_id
_entity_poly.type
_entity_poly.pdbx_seq_one_letter_code
_entity_poly.pdbx_strand_id
1 'polypeptide(L)'
;MADITTTTTISENDRQIVMAFQYQYIDAGNEDAVSKVDVSALAKNSAGSSCSAVRIVEAWWTIYGMTVQVEADATVDVQILHLDENQSGYQDYSVFGGLPKTTTYGSSPTGDILFTTTGAGAVTDSYQIVFRMIKEY
;
A
#
# COMPACT_ATOMS: atom_id res chain seq x y z
N MET A 1 20.88 -13.22 1.33
CA MET A 1 20.44 -12.81 -0.01
C MET A 1 19.12 -12.11 0.21
N ALA A 2 19.05 -10.80 0.01
CA ALA A 2 17.87 -10.05 0.41
C ALA A 2 16.60 -10.56 -0.27
N ASP A 3 15.47 -10.40 0.43
CA ASP A 3 14.14 -10.64 -0.11
C ASP A 3 13.93 -9.81 -1.39
N ILE A 4 13.16 -10.34 -2.32
CA ILE A 4 12.91 -9.67 -3.60
C ILE A 4 11.68 -8.80 -3.43
N THR A 5 11.86 -7.49 -3.49
CA THR A 5 10.76 -6.53 -3.43
C THR A 5 10.69 -5.68 -4.69
N THR A 6 9.49 -5.35 -5.14
CA THR A 6 9.31 -4.48 -6.30
C THR A 6 8.04 -3.65 -6.14
N THR A 7 8.17 -2.34 -6.32
CA THR A 7 7.06 -1.40 -6.41
C THR A 7 7.03 -0.83 -7.83
N THR A 8 5.86 -0.81 -8.45
CA THR A 8 5.70 -0.33 -9.83
C THR A 8 4.47 0.56 -9.93
N THR A 9 4.65 1.79 -10.41
CA THR A 9 3.55 2.65 -10.84
C THR A 9 3.09 2.20 -12.23
N ILE A 10 1.90 1.61 -12.32
CA ILE A 10 1.32 1.12 -13.57
C ILE A 10 0.75 2.28 -14.39
N SER A 11 0.09 3.21 -13.72
CA SER A 11 -0.47 4.40 -14.35
C SER A 11 -0.61 5.51 -13.33
N GLU A 12 -0.38 6.76 -13.75
CA GLU A 12 -0.58 7.92 -12.92
C GLU A 12 -1.12 9.09 -13.75
N ASN A 13 -2.10 9.79 -13.20
CA ASN A 13 -2.59 11.07 -13.71
C ASN A 13 -2.91 12.02 -12.55
N ASP A 14 -3.42 13.21 -12.86
CA ASP A 14 -3.74 14.23 -11.86
C ASP A 14 -4.67 13.75 -10.75
N ARG A 15 -5.54 12.77 -10.96
CA ARG A 15 -6.54 12.35 -9.97
C ARG A 15 -6.35 10.93 -9.46
N GLN A 16 -5.74 10.06 -10.25
CA GLN A 16 -5.67 8.64 -9.97
C GLN A 16 -4.27 8.09 -10.19
N ILE A 17 -3.90 7.15 -9.34
CA ILE A 17 -2.69 6.36 -9.48
C ILE A 17 -3.03 4.88 -9.29
N VAL A 18 -2.34 4.02 -10.05
CA VAL A 18 -2.40 2.56 -9.89
C VAL A 18 -0.98 2.07 -9.64
N MET A 19 -0.78 1.36 -8.54
CA MET A 19 0.52 0.81 -8.17
C MET A 19 0.40 -0.68 -7.87
N ALA A 20 1.45 -1.41 -8.23
CA ALA A 20 1.61 -2.83 -7.90
C ALA A 20 2.82 -3.03 -6.99
N PHE A 21 2.67 -3.91 -6.01
CA PHE A 21 3.65 -4.25 -5.00
C PHE A 21 3.86 -5.75 -5.01
N GLN A 22 5.13 -6.16 -5.00
CA GLN A 22 5.53 -7.56 -5.02
C GLN A 22 6.58 -7.79 -3.94
N TYR A 23 6.47 -8.93 -3.29
CA TYR A 23 7.44 -9.43 -2.32
C TYR A 23 7.59 -10.95 -2.50
N GLN A 24 8.82 -11.43 -2.43
CA GLN A 24 9.17 -12.85 -2.34
C GLN A 24 10.20 -13.04 -1.23
N TYR A 25 9.90 -13.91 -0.28
CA TYR A 25 10.80 -14.22 0.81
C TYR A 25 12.05 -14.94 0.31
N ILE A 26 13.21 -14.52 0.79
CA ILE A 26 14.48 -15.21 0.58
C ILE A 26 15.16 -15.52 1.91
N ASP A 27 15.53 -14.51 2.70
CA ASP A 27 16.16 -14.69 4.02
C ASP A 27 16.11 -13.50 4.99
N ALA A 28 15.37 -12.42 4.71
CA ALA A 28 15.41 -11.21 5.53
C ALA A 28 14.27 -11.08 6.57
N GLY A 29 13.30 -12.01 6.58
CA GLY A 29 12.20 -12.01 7.57
C GLY A 29 10.99 -11.18 7.10
N ASN A 30 10.26 -10.60 8.05
CA ASN A 30 9.09 -9.78 7.74
C ASN A 30 9.47 -8.36 7.30
N GLU A 31 8.62 -7.73 6.48
CA GLU A 31 8.60 -6.28 6.34
C GLU A 31 8.03 -5.65 7.60
N ASP A 32 8.63 -4.54 8.04
CA ASP A 32 8.22 -3.76 9.22
C ASP A 32 8.11 -2.29 8.80
N ALA A 33 6.87 -1.79 8.73
CA ALA A 33 6.52 -0.42 8.35
C ALA A 33 7.23 0.07 7.06
N VAL A 34 7.35 -0.80 6.04
CA VAL A 34 8.05 -0.45 4.80
C VAL A 34 7.19 0.46 3.94
N SER A 35 7.66 1.68 3.64
CA SER A 35 6.95 2.61 2.77
C SER A 35 6.78 2.07 1.35
N LYS A 36 5.51 1.89 0.95
CA LYS A 36 5.12 1.39 -0.37
C LYS A 36 4.58 2.51 -1.26
N VAL A 37 3.85 3.46 -0.67
CA VAL A 37 3.38 4.66 -1.36
C VAL A 37 3.89 5.87 -0.60
N ASP A 38 4.92 6.51 -1.14
CA ASP A 38 5.40 7.83 -0.72
C ASP A 38 4.62 8.88 -1.52
N VAL A 39 3.67 9.57 -0.86
CA VAL A 39 2.81 10.56 -1.54
C VAL A 39 3.59 11.79 -1.97
N SER A 40 4.68 12.11 -1.28
CA SER A 40 5.52 13.26 -1.59
C SER A 40 6.34 13.06 -2.87
N ALA A 41 6.60 11.80 -3.23
CA ALA A 41 7.27 11.40 -4.47
C ALA A 41 6.34 11.28 -5.69
N LEU A 42 5.02 11.33 -5.49
CA LEU A 42 4.05 11.25 -6.59
C LEU A 42 4.03 12.53 -7.43
N ALA A 43 3.58 12.43 -8.69
CA ALA A 43 3.53 13.56 -9.60
C ALA A 43 2.66 14.70 -9.04
N LYS A 44 3.01 15.95 -9.35
CA LYS A 44 2.15 17.09 -9.04
C LYS A 44 0.93 17.09 -9.96
N ASN A 45 -0.18 17.71 -9.53
CA ASN A 45 -1.29 17.97 -10.45
C ASN A 45 -0.95 19.06 -11.46
N SER A 46 -1.83 19.28 -12.44
CA SER A 46 -1.71 20.35 -13.44
C SER A 46 -1.67 21.77 -12.86
N ALA A 47 -2.10 21.99 -11.61
CA ALA A 47 -1.96 23.27 -10.90
C ALA A 47 -0.61 23.40 -10.15
N GLY A 48 0.25 22.38 -10.18
CA GLY A 48 1.55 22.37 -9.51
C GLY A 48 1.52 22.02 -8.02
N SER A 49 0.38 21.58 -7.48
CA SER A 49 0.27 21.12 -6.09
C SER A 49 0.86 19.72 -5.94
N SER A 50 1.65 19.52 -4.87
CA SER A 50 2.12 18.19 -4.47
C SER A 50 0.98 17.37 -3.89
N CYS A 51 1.01 16.05 -4.11
CA CYS A 51 0.06 15.13 -3.50
C CYS A 51 0.29 15.11 -1.98
N SER A 52 -0.79 15.17 -1.20
CA SER A 52 -0.75 15.22 0.27
C SER A 52 -1.38 14.00 0.92
N ALA A 53 -2.22 13.26 0.19
CA ALA A 53 -2.78 11.99 0.66
C ALA A 53 -3.26 11.14 -0.52
N VAL A 54 -3.60 9.89 -0.23
CA VAL A 54 -4.30 9.02 -1.17
C VAL A 54 -5.52 8.38 -0.51
N ARG A 55 -6.46 7.94 -1.34
CA ARG A 55 -7.60 7.09 -0.94
C ARG A 55 -7.55 5.80 -1.74
N ILE A 56 -7.48 4.66 -1.07
CA ILE A 56 -7.62 3.36 -1.74
C ILE A 56 -9.08 3.20 -2.19
N VAL A 57 -9.30 3.08 -3.50
CA VAL A 57 -10.64 2.87 -4.07
C VAL A 57 -10.85 1.43 -4.51
N GLU A 58 -9.80 0.74 -4.95
CA GLU A 58 -9.85 -0.69 -5.21
C GLU A 58 -8.53 -1.33 -4.77
N ALA A 59 -8.64 -2.56 -4.28
CA ALA A 59 -7.51 -3.40 -3.91
C ALA A 59 -7.67 -4.80 -4.48
N TRP A 60 -6.63 -5.30 -5.14
CA TRP A 60 -6.48 -6.70 -5.55
C TRP A 60 -5.27 -7.28 -4.83
N TRP A 61 -5.37 -8.52 -4.40
CA TRP A 61 -4.24 -9.19 -3.79
C TRP A 61 -4.23 -10.70 -4.05
N THR A 62 -3.04 -11.26 -3.96
CA THR A 62 -2.76 -12.69 -3.83
C THR A 62 -1.62 -12.81 -2.82
N ILE A 63 -1.83 -13.63 -1.79
CA ILE A 63 -0.89 -13.81 -0.69
C ILE A 63 -0.76 -15.30 -0.41
N TYR A 64 0.47 -15.74 -0.14
CA TYR A 64 0.79 -17.11 0.24
C TYR A 64 1.78 -17.10 1.40
N GLY A 65 1.49 -17.89 2.45
CA GLY A 65 2.41 -18.14 3.57
C GLY A 65 2.69 -16.97 4.52
N MET A 66 2.02 -15.82 4.36
CA MET A 66 2.18 -14.64 5.23
C MET A 66 0.88 -13.85 5.30
N THR A 67 0.79 -12.87 6.20
CA THR A 67 -0.22 -11.80 6.13
C THR A 67 0.42 -10.47 5.78
N VAL A 68 -0.38 -9.53 5.26
CA VAL A 68 0.05 -8.15 4.99
C VAL A 68 -0.89 -7.18 5.69
N GLN A 69 -0.32 -6.35 6.55
CA GLN A 69 -0.96 -5.20 7.15
C GLN A 69 -0.66 -3.98 6.28
N VAL A 70 -1.72 -3.31 5.85
CA VAL A 70 -1.63 -2.05 5.11
C VAL A 70 -1.90 -0.94 6.09
N GLU A 71 -0.97 -0.01 6.21
CA GLU A 71 -0.95 0.99 7.27
C GLU A 71 -0.90 2.40 6.68
N ALA A 72 -1.59 3.34 7.32
CA ALA A 72 -1.41 4.76 7.08
C ALA A 72 -0.35 5.29 8.04
N ASP A 73 0.69 5.91 7.49
CA ASP A 73 1.85 6.41 8.24
C ASP A 73 1.48 7.61 9.13
N ALA A 74 1.80 7.49 10.42
CA ALA A 74 1.53 8.49 11.44
C ALA A 74 2.50 8.32 12.62
N THR A 75 2.33 9.13 13.69
CA THR A 75 3.15 8.95 14.92
C THR A 75 3.04 7.54 15.50
N VAL A 76 1.86 6.93 15.35
CA VAL A 76 1.62 5.50 15.53
C VAL A 76 0.83 5.07 14.31
N ASP A 77 1.42 4.17 13.53
CA ASP A 77 0.82 3.69 12.29
C ASP A 77 -0.54 3.08 12.54
N VAL A 78 -1.48 3.39 11.64
CA VAL A 78 -2.85 2.91 11.75
C VAL A 78 -3.10 1.90 10.65
N GLN A 79 -3.40 0.67 11.04
CA GLN A 79 -3.78 -0.37 10.11
C GLN A 79 -5.12 -0.03 9.44
N ILE A 80 -5.12 0.12 8.11
CA ILE A 80 -6.29 0.44 7.29
C ILE A 80 -6.84 -0.76 6.53
N LEU A 81 -6.02 -1.79 6.26
CA LEU A 81 -6.46 -3.10 5.77
C LEU A 81 -5.65 -4.22 6.44
N HIS A 82 -6.28 -5.38 6.64
CA HIS A 82 -5.60 -6.64 6.94
C HIS A 82 -5.84 -7.58 5.76
N LEU A 83 -4.77 -8.09 5.17
CA LEU A 83 -4.85 -9.09 4.10
C LEU A 83 -4.33 -10.42 4.67
N ASP A 84 -5.25 -11.36 4.85
CA ASP A 84 -4.99 -12.66 5.47
C ASP A 84 -4.11 -13.58 4.61
N GLU A 85 -3.56 -14.60 5.25
CA GLU A 85 -2.70 -15.59 4.61
C GLU A 85 -3.45 -16.48 3.62
N ASN A 86 -2.72 -16.97 2.62
CA ASN A 86 -3.20 -17.98 1.67
C ASN A 86 -4.49 -17.58 0.94
N GLN A 87 -4.68 -16.28 0.75
CA GLN A 87 -5.87 -15.70 0.16
C GLN A 87 -5.55 -14.90 -1.10
N SER A 88 -6.47 -14.97 -2.06
CA SER A 88 -6.59 -13.95 -3.11
C SER A 88 -7.92 -13.22 -2.96
N GLY A 89 -7.97 -11.97 -3.40
CA GLY A 89 -9.15 -11.16 -3.20
C GLY A 89 -9.19 -9.91 -4.04
N TYR A 90 -10.37 -9.31 -4.03
CA TYR A 90 -10.66 -8.02 -4.62
C TYR A 90 -11.70 -7.30 -3.78
N GLN A 91 -11.48 -6.02 -3.52
CA GLN A 91 -12.45 -5.15 -2.86
C GLN A 91 -12.58 -3.85 -3.64
N ASP A 92 -13.83 -3.44 -3.83
CA ASP A 92 -14.19 -2.17 -4.45
C ASP A 92 -14.89 -1.27 -3.43
N TYR A 93 -14.21 -0.16 -3.10
CA TYR A 93 -14.71 0.89 -2.22
C TYR A 93 -15.24 2.09 -3.00
N SER A 94 -15.28 2.03 -4.34
CA SER A 94 -15.66 3.15 -5.20
C SER A 94 -17.06 3.69 -4.93
N VAL A 95 -18.00 2.81 -4.51
CA VAL A 95 -19.36 3.20 -4.12
C VAL A 95 -19.38 4.16 -2.91
N PHE A 96 -18.35 4.11 -2.06
CA PHE A 96 -18.17 5.01 -0.91
C PHE A 96 -17.22 6.18 -1.23
N GLY A 97 -16.70 6.26 -2.45
CA GLY A 97 -15.63 7.17 -2.85
C GLY A 97 -14.23 6.74 -2.41
N GLY A 98 -14.06 5.50 -1.96
CA GLY A 98 -12.81 4.96 -1.40
C GLY A 98 -12.74 5.02 0.12
N LEU A 99 -11.76 4.30 0.68
CA LEU A 99 -11.41 4.43 2.09
C LEU A 99 -11.11 5.91 2.46
N PRO A 100 -11.25 6.30 3.73
CA PRO A 100 -10.80 7.60 4.20
C PRO A 100 -9.37 7.90 3.74
N LYS A 101 -9.09 9.18 3.43
CA LYS A 101 -7.76 9.59 2.96
C LYS A 101 -6.72 9.34 4.06
N THR A 102 -5.52 8.95 3.65
CA THR A 102 -4.43 8.55 4.56
C THR A 102 -4.14 9.59 5.66
N THR A 103 -4.26 10.88 5.35
CA THR A 103 -4.10 11.97 6.34
C THR A 103 -5.23 12.14 7.37
N THR A 104 -6.24 11.27 7.37
CA THR A 104 -7.29 11.26 8.40
C THR A 104 -7.07 10.22 9.49
N TYR A 105 -6.08 9.35 9.33
CA TYR A 105 -5.72 8.34 10.31
C TYR A 105 -4.59 8.82 11.22
N GLY A 106 -4.64 8.41 12.49
CA GLY A 106 -3.57 8.65 13.45
C GLY A 106 -3.35 10.12 13.80
N SER A 107 -2.22 10.39 14.44
CA SER A 107 -1.76 11.74 14.78
C SER A 107 -0.52 12.10 13.97
N SER A 108 -0.46 13.34 13.46
CA SER A 108 0.61 13.83 12.58
C SER A 108 0.86 12.92 11.35
N PRO A 109 -0.16 12.60 10.54
CA PRO A 109 0.01 11.69 9.41
C PRO A 109 0.82 12.33 8.28
N THR A 110 1.64 11.53 7.61
CA THR A 110 2.44 11.96 6.44
C THR A 110 1.63 11.86 5.13
N GLY A 111 0.64 10.98 5.11
CA GLY A 111 -0.15 10.65 3.92
C GLY A 111 0.32 9.37 3.22
N ASP A 112 1.44 8.78 3.65
CA ASP A 112 2.02 7.58 3.04
C ASP A 112 1.26 6.30 3.40
N ILE A 113 1.52 5.25 2.62
CA ILE A 113 1.07 3.88 2.90
C ILE A 113 2.28 2.99 3.14
N LEU A 114 2.28 2.30 4.27
CA LEU A 114 3.31 1.36 4.69
C LEU A 114 2.75 -0.07 4.69
N PHE A 115 3.62 -1.05 4.43
CA PHE A 115 3.31 -2.46 4.62
C PHE A 115 4.14 -3.07 5.74
N THR A 116 3.47 -3.84 6.59
CA THR A 116 4.06 -4.72 7.58
C THR A 116 3.60 -6.14 7.29
N THR A 117 4.52 -7.11 7.21
CA THR A 117 4.15 -8.53 7.01
C THR A 117 4.26 -9.29 8.32
N THR A 118 3.50 -10.38 8.44
CA THR A 118 3.72 -11.34 9.52
C THR A 118 3.70 -12.77 8.98
N GLY A 119 4.47 -13.66 9.60
CA GLY A 119 4.54 -15.07 9.21
C GLY A 119 5.52 -15.41 8.08
N ALA A 120 6.17 -14.43 7.45
CA ALA A 120 7.13 -14.69 6.37
C ALA A 120 8.36 -15.46 6.91
N GLY A 121 8.65 -16.63 6.34
CA GLY A 121 9.74 -17.49 6.81
C GLY A 121 10.14 -18.64 5.88
N ALA A 122 9.44 -18.84 4.77
CA ALA A 122 9.72 -19.87 3.77
C ALA A 122 9.88 -19.26 2.38
N VAL A 123 10.72 -19.89 1.54
CA VAL A 123 11.04 -19.43 0.16
C VAL A 123 9.80 -19.30 -0.74
N THR A 124 8.69 -19.92 -0.38
CA THR A 124 7.42 -19.83 -1.11
C THR A 124 6.56 -18.63 -0.71
N ASP A 125 6.88 -17.96 0.40
CA ASP A 125 6.04 -16.93 0.95
C ASP A 125 6.14 -15.67 0.09
N SER A 126 4.99 -15.16 -0.35
CA SER A 126 4.95 -14.01 -1.25
C SER A 126 3.63 -13.25 -1.16
N TYR A 127 3.66 -12.00 -1.61
CA TYR A 127 2.46 -11.26 -1.97
C TYR A 127 2.59 -10.60 -3.34
N GLN A 128 1.44 -10.44 -3.99
CA GLN A 128 1.23 -9.53 -5.11
C GLN A 128 0.00 -8.71 -4.82
N ILE A 129 0.16 -7.40 -4.67
CA ILE A 129 -0.92 -6.47 -4.32
C ILE A 129 -0.97 -5.37 -5.37
N VAL A 130 -2.18 -5.01 -5.80
CA VAL A 130 -2.42 -3.87 -6.69
C VAL A 130 -3.44 -2.96 -6.02
N PHE A 131 -3.13 -1.68 -5.94
CA PHE A 131 -4.07 -0.66 -5.51
C PHE A 131 -4.37 0.30 -6.65
N ARG A 132 -5.66 0.60 -6.84
CA ARG A 132 -6.09 1.84 -7.49
C ARG A 132 -6.43 2.84 -6.41
N MET A 133 -5.86 4.03 -6.53
CA MET A 133 -5.95 5.07 -5.53
C MET A 133 -6.34 6.40 -6.17
N ILE A 134 -7.09 7.22 -5.43
CA ILE A 134 -7.33 8.63 -5.77
C ILE A 134 -6.30 9.48 -5.04
N LYS A 135 -5.69 10.42 -5.76
CA LYS A 135 -4.75 11.41 -5.22
C LYS A 135 -5.50 12.61 -4.66
N GLU A 136 -5.05 13.07 -3.51
CA GLU A 136 -5.53 14.27 -2.83
C GLU A 136 -4.39 15.30 -2.77
N TYR A 137 -4.73 16.58 -2.88
CA TYR A 137 -3.77 17.69 -2.95
C TYR A 137 -4.06 18.69 -1.84
#